data_AF-G9KC84-F1
#
_entry.id   AF-G9KC84-F1
#
_cell.length_a   1.000
_cell.length_b   1.000
_cell.length_c   1.000
_cell.angle_alpha   90.00
_cell.angle_beta   90.00
_cell.angle_gamma   90.00
#
_symmetry.space_group_name_H-M   'P 1'
#
loop_
_entity.id
_entity.type
_entity.pdbx_description
1 polymer ?
#
loop_
_entity_poly.entity_id
_entity_poly.type
_entity_poly.pdbx_seq_one_letter_code
_entity_poly.pdbx_strand_id
1 'polypeptide(L)' 'SIGVLDIFGFEDYENNSFEQFCINFANERLQHYFNQHIFKLEQEEYRTEGISWHNIDYIDNTCCINLISK' A
#
# COMPACT_ATOMS: atom_id res chain seq x y z
N SER A 1 -16.49 -4.36 -15.15
CA SER A 1 -16.71 -2.91 -15.03
C SER A 1 -15.37 -2.27 -14.68
N ILE A 2 -15.15 -1.00 -15.06
CA ILE A 2 -13.96 -0.24 -14.65
C ILE A 2 -14.36 0.59 -13.43
N GLY A 3 -13.61 0.44 -12.34
CA GLY A 3 -13.80 1.22 -11.12
C GLY A 3 -12.75 2.32 -11.02
N VAL A 4 -13.17 3.54 -10.67
CA VAL A 4 -12.28 4.66 -10.38
C VAL A 4 -12.35 4.92 -8.88
N LEU A 5 -11.19 4.93 -8.22
CA LEU A 5 -11.08 5.24 -6.80
C LEU A 5 -10.62 6.69 -6.64
N ASP A 6 -11.42 7.50 -5.94
CA ASP A 6 -11.10 8.87 -5.57
C ASP A 6 -11.19 8.99 -4.04
N ILE A 7 -10.04 9.23 -3.40
CA ILE A 7 -9.90 9.29 -1.94
C ILE A 7 -8.92 10.40 -1.56
N PHE A 8 -9.01 10.88 -0.31
CA PHE A 8 -8.02 11.79 0.25
C PHE A 8 -6.64 11.12 0.37
N GLY A 9 -5.58 11.87 0.02
CA GLY A 9 -4.21 11.47 0.27
C GLY A 9 -3.84 11.54 1.75
N PHE A 10 -2.64 11.09 2.09
CA PHE A 10 -2.11 11.16 3.46
C PHE A 10 -2.04 12.61 3.97
N GLU A 11 -2.52 12.86 5.18
CA GLU A 11 -2.56 14.18 5.82
C GLU A 11 -1.67 14.21 7.07
N ASP A 12 -0.84 15.24 7.21
CA ASP A 12 -0.07 15.50 8.43
C ASP A 12 -0.01 17.01 8.70
N TYR A 13 -0.72 17.44 9.74
CA TYR A 13 -0.80 18.83 10.19
C TYR A 13 -0.17 19.01 11.57
N GLU A 14 0.05 20.26 12.01
CA GLU A 14 0.55 20.54 13.36
C GLU A 14 -0.34 19.96 14.46
N ASN A 15 -1.66 19.93 14.24
CA ASN A 15 -2.63 19.30 15.14
C ASN A 15 -3.52 18.36 14.32
N ASN A 16 -3.30 17.05 14.50
CA ASN A 16 -4.10 16.01 13.87
C ASN A 16 -5.22 15.55 14.82
N SER A 17 -6.40 15.29 14.25
CA SER A 17 -7.56 14.76 14.96
C SER A 17 -7.91 13.36 14.43
N PHE A 18 -9.02 12.81 14.93
CA PHE A 18 -9.53 11.50 14.52
C PHE A 18 -9.82 11.41 13.01
N GLU A 19 -10.13 12.53 12.36
CA GLU A 19 -10.34 12.64 10.93
C GLU A 19 -9.08 12.27 10.14
N GLN A 20 -7.94 12.91 10.45
CA GLN A 20 -6.65 12.60 9.82
C GLN A 20 -6.25 11.15 10.08
N PHE A 21 -6.51 10.65 11.29
CA PHE A 21 -6.26 9.26 11.60
C PHE A 21 -7.04 8.30 10.69
N CYS A 22 -8.34 8.54 10.47
CA CYS A 22 -9.15 7.73 9.56
C CYS A 22 -8.65 7.80 8.11
N ILE A 23 -8.28 9.00 7.64
CA ILE A 23 -7.75 9.23 6.29
C ILE A 23 -6.43 8.48 6.12
N ASN A 24 -5.50 8.62 7.07
CA ASN A 24 -4.18 8.00 7.02
C ASN A 24 -4.28 6.47 7.14
N PHE A 25 -5.20 5.96 7.97
CA PHE A 25 -5.44 4.52 8.04
C PHE A 25 -5.98 3.94 6.73
N ALA A 26 -6.87 4.66 6.03
CA ALA A 26 -7.31 4.24 4.70
C ALA A 26 -6.15 4.23 3.69
N ASN A 27 -5.28 5.25 3.73
CA ASN A 27 -4.08 5.31 2.89
C ASN A 27 -3.12 4.15 3.19
N GLU A 28 -2.89 3.79 4.46
CA GLU A 28 -2.05 2.65 4.83
C GLU A 28 -2.60 1.33 4.28
N ARG A 29 -3.92 1.12 4.31
CA ARG A 29 -4.53 -0.07 3.69
C ARG A 29 -4.37 -0.09 2.18
N LEU A 30 -4.48 1.06 1.51
CA LEU A 30 -4.25 1.18 0.07
C LEU A 30 -2.77 0.89 -0.28
N GLN A 31 -1.84 1.42 0.52
CA GLN A 31 -0.40 1.16 0.36
C GLN A 31 -0.09 -0.33 0.54
N HIS A 32 -0.72 -0.99 1.50
CA HIS A 32 -0.55 -2.44 1.70
C HIS A 32 -1.02 -3.24 0.49
N TYR A 33 -2.20 -2.90 -0.05
CA TYR A 33 -2.70 -3.51 -1.28
C TYR A 33 -1.76 -3.28 -2.45
N PHE A 34 -1.24 -2.05 -2.62
CA PHE A 34 -0.30 -1.71 -3.69
C PHE A 34 0.99 -2.54 -3.57
N ASN A 35 1.60 -2.57 -2.37
CA ASN A 35 2.81 -3.34 -2.13
C ASN A 35 2.60 -4.84 -2.41
N GLN A 36 1.49 -5.43 -1.96
CA GLN A 36 1.23 -6.85 -2.21
C GLN A 36 0.91 -7.16 -3.67
N HIS A 37 0.24 -6.25 -4.38
CA HIS A 37 -0.25 -6.51 -5.72
C HIS A 37 0.79 -6.18 -6.79
N ILE A 38 1.39 -4.99 -6.76
CA ILE A 38 2.31 -4.53 -7.79
C ILE A 38 3.62 -5.31 -7.73
N PHE A 39 4.26 -5.43 -6.56
CA PHE A 39 5.51 -6.17 -6.47
C PHE A 39 5.35 -7.64 -6.82
N LYS A 40 4.18 -8.23 -6.52
CA LYS A 40 3.88 -9.60 -6.93
C LYS A 40 3.68 -9.71 -8.44
N LEU A 41 2.92 -8.81 -9.05
CA LEU A 41 2.68 -8.82 -10.49
C LEU A 41 3.97 -8.61 -11.28
N GLU A 42 4.79 -7.62 -10.91
CA GLU A 42 6.07 -7.37 -11.56
C GLU A 42 6.99 -8.59 -11.49
N GLN A 43 7.10 -9.24 -10.32
CA GLN A 43 7.91 -10.46 -10.17
C GLN A 43 7.42 -11.62 -11.05
N GLU A 44 6.11 -11.78 -11.24
CA GLU A 44 5.55 -12.79 -12.14
C GLU A 44 5.80 -12.46 -13.63
N GLU A 45 5.73 -11.19 -14.01
CA GLU A 45 6.06 -10.74 -15.37
C GLU A 45 7.53 -11.00 -15.70
N TYR A 46 8.46 -10.57 -14.84
CA TYR A 46 9.90 -10.83 -15.04
C TYR A 46 10.22 -12.33 -15.15
N ARG A 47 9.55 -13.17 -14.35
CA ARG A 47 9.68 -14.63 -14.43
C ARG A 47 9.16 -15.17 -15.76
N THR A 48 8.02 -14.66 -16.23
CA THR A 48 7.40 -15.10 -17.48
C THR A 48 8.25 -14.73 -18.70
N GLU A 49 8.90 -13.58 -18.68
CA GLU A 49 9.81 -13.13 -19.74
C GLU A 49 11.21 -13.77 -19.68
N GLY A 50 11.48 -14.58 -18.65
CA GLY A 50 12.79 -15.25 -18.48
C GLY A 50 13.92 -14.27 -18.16
N ILE A 51 13.60 -13.09 -17.65
CA ILE A 51 14.57 -12.06 -17.25
C ILE A 51 15.16 -12.46 -15.91
N SER A 52 16.49 -12.44 -15.80
CA SER A 52 17.18 -12.65 -14.52
C SER A 52 16.82 -11.51 -13.57
N TRP A 53 15.92 -11.80 -12.63
CA TRP A 53 15.42 -10.86 -11.65
C TRP A 53 15.95 -11.18 -10.26
N HIS A 54 16.24 -10.13 -9.49
CA HIS A 54 16.51 -10.22 -8.07
C HIS A 54 15.29 -9.68 -7.35
N ASN A 55 14.72 -10.47 -6.43
CA ASN A 55 13.55 -10.03 -5.66
C ASN A 55 13.86 -8.68 -5.00
N ILE A 56 12.99 -7.71 -5.25
CA ILE A 56 13.08 -6.41 -4.60
C ILE A 56 12.43 -6.54 -3.24
N ASP A 57 13.23 -6.30 -2.19
CA ASP A 57 12.70 -6.12 -0.86
C ASP A 57 11.91 -4.81 -0.81
N TYR A 58 10.69 -4.88 -0.28
CA TYR A 58 9.84 -3.71 -0.06
C TYR A 58 9.52 -3.56 1.43
N ILE A 59 9.21 -2.33 1.83
CA ILE A 59 8.83 -2.05 3.21
C ILE A 59 7.37 -2.49 3.41
N ASP A 60 7.18 -3.53 4.21
CA ASP A 60 5.86 -4.02 4.58
C ASP A 60 5.27 -3.17 5.73
N ASN A 61 4.09 -2.62 5.52
CA ASN A 61 3.35 -1.82 6.49
C ASN A 61 2.31 -2.64 7.29
N THR A 62 2.31 -3.97 7.18
CA THR A 62 1.43 -4.87 7.94
C THR A 62 1.47 -4.62 9.44
N CYS A 63 2.64 -4.28 10.00
CA CYS A 63 2.76 -3.94 11.42
C CYS A 63 1.95 -2.68 11.80
N CYS A 64 1.95 -1.65 10.95
CA CYS A 64 1.18 -0.42 11.16
C CYS A 64 -0.33 -0.71 11.14
N ILE A 65 -0.78 -1.47 10.13
CA ILE A 65 -2.20 -1.85 10.00
C ILE A 65 -2.66 -2.66 11.22
N ASN A 66 -1.86 -3.66 11.62
CA ASN A 66 -2.19 -4.51 12.76
C ASN A 66 -2.25 -3.75 14.08
N LEU A 67 -1.44 -2.70 14.26
CA LEU A 67 -1.49 -1.87 15.46
C LEU A 67 -2.83 -1.13 15.59
N ILE A 68 -3.44 -0.77 14.46
CA ILE A 68 -4.68 0.00 14.42
C ILE A 68 -5.93 -0.90 14.40
N SER A 69 -5.82 -2.10 13.80
CA SER A 69 -6.97 -3.00 13.56
C SER A 69 -7.04 -4.24 14.45
N LYS A 70 -6.18 -4.39 15.46
CA LYS A 70 -6.25 -5.46 16.48
C LYS A 70 -6.52 -4.88 17.86
#